data_AF-A0A2D4PXT2-F1
#
_entry.id   AF-A0A2D4PXT2-F1
#
_cell.length_a   1.000
_cell.length_b   1.000
_cell.length_c   1.000
_cell.angle_alpha   90.00
_cell.angle_beta   90.00
_cell.angle_gamma   90.00
#
_symmetry.space_group_name_H-M   'P 1'
#
loop_
_entity.id
_entity.type
_entity.pdbx_description
1 polymer ?
#
loop_
_entity_poly.entity_id
_entity_poly.type
_entity_poly.pdbx_seq_one_letter_code
_entity_poly.pdbx_strand_id
1 'polypeptide(L)'
;MGIRILHSLHYIYRYFGCSPYRPLKGLLISRFLVVVYLISGMSTKVSEVFLCCDKGWMARLIHVTVGALCLTATLTTIFFTETNLIHFVRTHILSRYSKEQLK
;
A
#
# COMPACT_ATOMS: atom_id res chain seq x y z
N MET A 1 -12.40 15.56 6.16
CA MET A 1 -12.25 14.15 6.63
C MET A 1 -10.93 13.85 7.32
N GLY A 2 -9.78 14.34 6.82
CA GLY A 2 -8.46 14.05 7.42
C GLY A 2 -8.30 14.47 8.89
N ILE A 3 -8.92 15.57 9.32
CA ILE A 3 -8.84 16.08 10.71
C ILE A 3 -9.34 15.03 11.72
N ARG A 4 -10.46 14.36 11.41
CA ARG A 4 -11.03 13.33 12.30
C ARG A 4 -10.12 12.10 12.41
N ILE A 5 -9.46 11.72 11.33
CA ILE A 5 -8.51 10.60 11.30
C ILE A 5 -7.28 10.94 12.14
N LEU A 6 -6.75 12.15 11.98
CA LEU A 6 -5.59 12.63 12.73
C LEU A 6 -5.85 12.70 14.24
N HIS A 7 -7.04 13.18 14.62
CA HIS A 7 -7.45 13.24 16.03
C HIS A 7 -7.52 11.84 16.66
N SER A 8 -8.14 10.88 15.98
CA SER A 8 -8.20 9.49 16.46
C SER A 8 -6.81 8.86 16.58
N LEU A 9 -5.93 9.09 15.61
CA LEU A 9 -4.53 8.61 15.65
C LEU A 9 -3.76 9.21 16.83
N HIS A 10 -3.87 10.52 17.04
CA HIS A 10 -3.21 11.21 18.15
C HIS A 10 -3.68 10.66 19.51
N TYR A 11 -4.99 10.45 19.65
CA TYR A 11 -5.59 9.89 20.85
C TYR A 11 -5.05 8.49 21.14
N ILE A 12 -5.06 7.59 20.15
CA ILE A 12 -4.54 6.22 20.28
C ILE A 12 -3.04 6.24 20.63
N TYR A 13 -2.25 7.07 19.95
CA TYR A 13 -0.81 7.18 20.20
C TYR A 13 -0.51 7.58 21.64
N ARG A 14 -1.23 8.59 22.17
CA ARG A 14 -1.04 9.07 23.54
C ARG A 14 -1.55 8.06 24.58
N TYR A 15 -2.66 7.37 24.30
CA TYR A 15 -3.24 6.37 25.19
C TYR A 15 -2.37 5.12 25.32
N PHE A 16 -1.76 4.64 24.23
CA PHE A 16 -0.90 3.45 24.22
C PHE A 16 0.59 3.76 24.46
N GLY A 17 0.98 5.04 24.59
CA GLY A 17 2.39 5.45 24.78
C GLY A 17 3.05 4.91 26.06
N CYS A 18 2.27 4.72 27.13
CA CYS A 18 2.73 4.17 28.41
C CYS A 18 2.61 2.64 28.51
N SER A 19 2.00 1.99 27.51
CA SER A 19 1.77 0.55 27.49
C SER A 19 2.82 -0.15 26.62
N PRO A 20 3.29 -1.36 26.97
CA PRO A 20 4.16 -2.15 26.10
C PRO A 20 3.48 -2.57 24.79
N TYR A 21 2.15 -2.47 24.70
CA TYR A 21 1.38 -2.76 23.49
C TYR A 21 1.37 -1.56 22.53
N ARG A 22 1.98 -1.72 21.34
CA ARG A 22 2.01 -0.72 20.27
C ARG A 22 1.15 -1.14 19.07
N PRO A 23 -0.19 -0.94 19.11
CA PRO A 23 -1.08 -1.35 18.03
C PRO A 23 -0.80 -0.63 16.70
N LEU A 24 -0.24 0.59 16.75
CA LEU A 24 0.13 1.37 15.56
C LEU A 24 1.35 0.82 14.81
N LYS A 25 2.10 -0.14 15.39
CA LYS A 25 3.30 -0.69 14.74
C LYS A 25 2.94 -1.54 13.52
N GLY A 26 1.75 -2.14 13.49
CA GLY A 26 1.22 -2.85 12.31
C GLY A 26 0.60 -1.93 11.25
N LEU A 27 0.29 -0.67 11.61
CA LEU A 27 -0.16 0.36 10.66
C LEU A 27 1.01 1.09 10.01
N LEU A 28 2.19 1.04 10.64
CA LEU A 28 3.44 1.53 10.08
C LEU A 28 3.90 0.54 9.00
N ILE A 29 3.56 0.87 7.75
CA ILE A 29 4.13 0.21 6.58
C ILE A 29 5.66 0.27 6.69
N SER A 30 6.37 -0.81 6.35
CA SER A 30 7.82 -0.82 6.40
C SER A 30 8.40 0.33 5.56
N ARG A 31 9.46 0.95 6.08
CA ARG A 31 10.14 2.10 5.47
C ARG A 31 10.52 1.83 4.00
N PHE A 32 10.87 0.58 3.67
CA PHE A 32 11.16 0.17 2.29
C PHE A 32 9.93 0.28 1.37
N LEU A 33 8.75 -0.11 1.85
CA LEU A 33 7.52 0.03 1.07
C LEU A 33 7.15 1.47 0.83
N VAL A 34 7.37 2.36 1.81
CA VAL A 34 7.17 3.80 1.62
C VAL A 34 8.04 4.30 0.47
N VAL A 35 9.32 3.91 0.44
CA VAL A 35 10.26 4.33 -0.62
C VAL A 35 9.80 3.83 -1.99
N VAL A 36 9.46 2.54 -2.10
CA VAL A 36 9.00 1.96 -3.38
C VAL A 36 7.68 2.60 -3.83
N TYR A 37 6.76 2.88 -2.90
CA TYR A 37 5.50 3.55 -3.21
C TYR A 37 5.70 5.00 -3.67
N LEU A 38 6.63 5.73 -3.05
CA LEU A 38 6.99 7.08 -3.48
C LEU A 38 7.61 7.07 -4.87
N ILE A 39 8.58 6.19 -5.13
CA ILE A 39 9.19 6.04 -6.47
C ILE A 39 8.13 5.69 -7.49
N SER A 40 7.21 4.78 -7.15
CA SER A 40 6.12 4.40 -8.03
C SER A 40 5.18 5.55 -8.33
N GLY A 41 4.73 6.28 -7.31
CA GLY A 41 3.86 7.43 -7.48
C GLY A 41 4.50 8.54 -8.32
N MET A 42 5.80 8.80 -8.11
CA MET A 42 6.55 9.75 -8.94
C MET A 42 6.63 9.27 -10.39
N SER A 43 6.93 7.99 -10.61
CA SER A 43 7.03 7.39 -11.95
C SER A 43 5.69 7.43 -12.70
N THR A 44 4.59 7.18 -11.98
CA THR A 44 3.23 7.30 -12.52
C THR A 44 2.88 8.74 -12.85
N LYS A 45 3.22 9.70 -11.98
CA LYS A 45 2.97 11.13 -12.25
C LYS A 45 3.79 11.67 -13.40
N VAL A 46 5.05 11.29 -13.49
CA VAL A 46 5.90 11.61 -14.66
C VAL A 46 5.29 10.97 -15.90
N SER A 47 4.91 9.69 -15.86
CA SER A 47 4.26 9.04 -17.00
C SER A 47 2.91 9.66 -17.38
N GLU A 48 2.15 10.20 -16.43
CA GLU A 48 0.90 10.91 -16.69
C GLU A 48 1.16 12.22 -17.41
N VAL A 49 2.12 13.02 -16.93
CA VAL A 49 2.46 14.33 -17.52
C VAL A 49 3.12 14.21 -18.90
N PHE A 50 3.99 13.21 -19.10
CA PHE A 50 4.76 13.08 -20.33
C PHE A 50 4.10 12.21 -21.41
N LEU A 51 3.27 11.23 -21.02
CA LEU A 51 2.74 10.21 -21.94
C LEU A 51 1.20 10.23 -22.06
N CYS A 52 0.47 10.99 -21.23
CA CYS A 52 -0.98 11.07 -21.33
C CYS A 52 -1.46 12.22 -22.24
N CYS A 53 -2.65 12.00 -22.81
CA CYS A 53 -3.50 12.89 -23.61
C CYS A 53 -3.09 13.32 -25.03
N ASP A 54 -1.81 13.37 -25.43
CA ASP A 54 -1.47 14.00 -26.74
C ASP A 54 -0.58 13.17 -27.73
N LYS A 55 -0.13 11.95 -27.38
CA LYS A 55 0.90 11.21 -28.18
C LYS A 55 0.51 9.81 -28.70
N GLY A 56 -0.78 9.59 -29.01
CA GLY A 56 -1.23 8.39 -29.72
C GLY A 56 -1.17 7.07 -28.92
N TRP A 57 -1.48 5.95 -29.58
CA TRP A 57 -1.63 4.63 -28.93
C TRP A 57 -0.33 4.08 -28.32
N MET A 58 0.83 4.39 -28.90
CA MET A 58 2.12 3.89 -28.42
C MET A 58 2.51 4.51 -27.07
N ALA A 59 2.29 5.81 -26.87
CA ALA A 59 2.54 6.47 -25.58
C ALA A 59 1.65 5.88 -24.47
N ARG A 60 0.40 5.52 -24.81
CA ARG A 60 -0.53 4.87 -23.89
C ARG A 60 -0.06 3.47 -23.50
N LEU A 61 0.47 2.68 -24.44
CA LEU A 61 1.06 1.37 -24.15
C LEU A 61 2.28 1.50 -23.21
N ILE A 62 3.15 2.48 -23.45
CA ILE A 62 4.31 2.75 -22.58
C ILE A 62 3.86 3.16 -21.17
N HIS A 63 2.85 4.02 -21.06
CA HIS A 63 2.29 4.40 -19.75
C HIS A 63 1.76 3.18 -18.98
N VAL A 64 1.05 2.28 -19.67
CA VAL A 64 0.52 1.04 -19.08
C VAL A 64 1.65 0.10 -18.66
N THR A 65 2.71 -0.07 -19.45
CA THR A 65 3.83 -0.94 -19.09
C THR A 65 4.63 -0.39 -17.91
N VAL A 66 4.83 0.94 -17.83
CA VAL A 66 5.46 1.58 -16.67
C VAL A 66 4.61 1.39 -15.41
N GLY A 67 3.29 1.57 -15.53
CA GLY A 67 2.36 1.29 -14.44
C GLY A 67 2.40 -0.17 -13.98
N ALA A 68 2.43 -1.12 -14.92
CA ALA A 68 2.53 -2.55 -14.62
C ALA A 68 3.85 -2.89 -13.90
N LEU A 69 4.99 -2.38 -14.38
CA LEU A 69 6.29 -2.57 -13.73
C LEU A 69 6.30 -2.03 -12.30
N CYS A 70 5.74 -0.84 -12.08
CA CYS A 70 5.58 -0.26 -10.75
C CYS A 70 4.74 -1.14 -9.82
N LEU A 71 3.62 -1.65 -10.34
CA LEU A 71 2.73 -2.51 -9.59
C LEU A 71 3.40 -3.85 -9.24
N THR A 72 4.16 -4.44 -10.16
CA THR A 72 4.93 -5.65 -9.87
C THR A 72 6.01 -5.39 -8.81
N ALA A 73 6.79 -4.32 -8.95
CA ALA A 73 7.85 -3.99 -7.99
C ALA A 73 7.32 -3.71 -6.57
N THR A 74 6.20 -2.99 -6.45
CA THR A 74 5.52 -2.76 -5.17
C THR A 74 5.03 -4.09 -4.58
N LEU A 75 4.37 -4.94 -5.37
CA LEU A 75 3.87 -6.24 -4.91
C LEU A 75 4.99 -7.17 -4.44
N THR A 76 6.10 -7.23 -5.18
CA THR A 76 7.29 -7.99 -4.78
C THR A 76 7.86 -7.45 -3.47
N THR A 77 7.96 -6.13 -3.32
CA THR A 77 8.46 -5.52 -2.07
C THR A 77 7.55 -5.83 -0.89
N ILE A 78 6.22 -5.84 -1.10
CA ILE A 78 5.24 -6.24 -0.07
C ILE A 78 5.49 -7.70 0.32
N PHE A 79 5.70 -8.57 -0.67
CA PHE A 79 5.95 -9.98 -0.43
C PHE A 79 7.20 -10.25 0.41
N PHE A 80 8.28 -9.54 0.13
CA PHE A 80 9.54 -9.70 0.86
C PHE A 80 9.57 -8.98 2.21
N THR A 81 8.95 -7.81 2.31
CA THR A 81 9.11 -6.93 3.48
C THR A 81 8.01 -7.12 4.52
N GLU A 82 6.80 -7.45 4.07
CA GLU A 82 5.59 -7.50 4.90
C GLU A 82 5.03 -8.92 4.98
N THR A 83 5.88 -9.90 5.27
CA THR A 83 5.44 -11.29 5.51
C THR A 83 4.43 -11.38 6.66
N ASN A 84 4.52 -10.48 7.66
CA ASN A 84 3.53 -10.34 8.73
C ASN A 84 2.16 -9.85 8.24
N LEU A 85 2.13 -8.90 7.29
CA LEU A 85 0.89 -8.41 6.71
C LEU A 85 0.25 -9.49 5.83
N ILE A 86 1.04 -10.22 5.06
CA ILE A 86 0.56 -11.37 4.28
C ILE A 86 0.03 -12.46 5.18
N HIS A 87 0.74 -12.77 6.27
CA HIS A 87 0.28 -13.71 7.27
C HIS A 87 -1.06 -13.26 7.85
N PHE A 88 -1.19 -11.98 8.24
CA PHE A 88 -2.44 -11.41 8.75
C PHE A 88 -3.59 -11.46 7.72
N VAL A 89 -3.35 -11.06 6.47
CA VAL A 89 -4.37 -11.10 5.40
C VAL A 89 -4.80 -12.55 5.13
N ARG A 90 -3.85 -13.49 5.11
CA ARG A 90 -4.13 -14.91 4.92
C ARG A 90 -4.94 -15.48 6.09
N THR A 91 -4.57 -15.17 7.33
CA THR A 91 -5.24 -15.70 8.52
C THR A 91 -6.58 -15.03 8.79
N HIS A 92 -6.74 -13.73 8.53
CA HIS A 92 -7.96 -13.00 8.85
C HIS A 92 -8.92 -12.84 7.67
N ILE A 93 -8.43 -12.56 6.46
CA ILE A 93 -9.31 -12.30 5.30
C ILE A 93 -9.59 -13.59 4.53
N LEU A 94 -8.56 -14.34 4.13
CA LEU A 94 -8.76 -15.60 3.39
C LEU A 94 -9.47 -16.67 4.23
N SER A 95 -9.12 -16.80 5.51
CA SER A 95 -9.81 -17.75 6.41
C SER A 95 -11.29 -17.42 6.56
N ARG A 96 -11.64 -16.12 6.72
CA ARG A 96 -13.03 -15.68 6.80
C ARG A 96 -13.78 -15.94 5.51
N TYR A 97 -13.18 -15.62 4.37
CA TYR A 97 -13.78 -15.88 3.06
C TYR A 97 -14.00 -17.39 2.82
N SER A 98 -13.02 -18.23 3.15
CA SER A 98 -13.15 -19.68 3.05
C SER A 98 -14.24 -20.25 3.97
N LYS A 99 -14.46 -19.65 5.14
CA LYS A 99 -15.55 -20.07 6.05
C LYS A 99 -16.92 -19.61 5.59
N GLU A 100 -17.03 -18.47 4.91
CA GLU A 100 -18.31 -18.01 4.34
C GLU A 100 -18.70 -18.78 3.08
N GLN A 101 -17.73 -19.24 2.28
CA GLN A 101 -18.00 -20.09 1.10
C GLN A 101 -18.37 -21.54 1.46
N LEU A 102 -18.09 -21.98 2.70
CA LEU A 102 -18.36 -23.35 3.17
C LEU A 102 -19.67 -23.48 3.98
N LYS A 103 -20.47 -22.40 4.05
CA LYS A 103 -21.75 -22.34 4.74
C LYS A 103 -22.87 -22.13 3.73
#